data_AF-A0A955IK90-F1
#
_entry.id   AF-A0A955IK90-F1
#
_cell.length_a   1.000
_cell.length_b   1.000
_cell.length_c   1.000
_cell.angle_alpha   90.00
_cell.angle_beta   90.00
_cell.angle_gamma   90.00
#
_symmetry.space_group_name_H-M   'P 1'
#
loop_
_entity.id
_entity.type
_entity.pdbx_description
1 polymer ?
#
loop_
_entity_poly.entity_id
_entity_poly.type
_entity_poly.pdbx_seq_one_letter_code
_entity_poly.pdbx_strand_id
1 'polypeptide(L)' 'MLNKTDLITGIQKFNRSARTDWLERFDASALGQYLDHLRLTIQPRGSRWVRLGDTAAIVTRRPVD' A
#
# COMPACT_ATOMS: atom_id res chain seq x y z
N MET A 1 -10.21 21.04 12.94
CA MET A 1 -9.07 20.78 12.04
C MET A 1 -8.13 19.81 12.76
N LEU A 2 -7.69 18.72 12.14
CA LEU A 2 -6.69 17.85 12.77
C LEU A 2 -5.35 18.59 12.85
N ASN A 3 -4.64 18.48 13.97
CA ASN A 3 -3.32 19.07 14.12
C ASN A 3 -2.28 18.25 13.33
N LYS A 4 -1.21 18.91 12.90
CA LYS A 4 -0.13 18.29 12.11
C LYS A 4 0.45 17.03 12.77
N THR A 5 0.62 17.07 14.09
CA THR A 5 1.10 15.94 14.90
C THR A 5 0.16 14.73 14.83
N ASP A 6 -1.16 14.96 14.81
CA ASP A 6 -2.15 13.89 14.72
C ASP A 6 -2.12 13.21 13.35
N LEU A 7 -1.90 14.00 12.28
CA LEU A 7 -1.75 13.49 10.93
C LEU A 7 -0.50 12.62 10.79
N ILE A 8 0.64 13.08 11.32
CA ILE A 8 1.90 12.33 11.33
C ILE A 8 1.74 11.02 12.09
N THR A 9 1.11 11.06 13.27
CA THR A 9 0.81 9.86 14.06
C THR A 9 -0.10 8.89 13.31
N GLY A 10 -1.11 9.41 12.61
CA GLY A 10 -1.98 8.62 11.75
C GLY A 10 -1.23 7.94 10.61
N ILE A 11 -0.38 8.69 9.91
CA ILE A 11 0.45 8.18 8.80
C ILE A 11 1.37 7.06 9.29
N GLN A 12 2.03 7.20 10.43
CA GLN A 12 2.93 6.16 10.96
C GLN A 12 2.22 4.86 11.33
N LYS A 13 0.95 4.92 11.75
CA LYS A 13 0.17 3.71 12.02
C LYS A 13 -0.02 2.86 10.77
N PHE A 14 -0.16 3.51 9.60
CA PHE A 14 -0.36 2.85 8.31
C PHE A 14 0.95 2.55 7.57
N ASN A 15 1.91 3.48 7.61
CA ASN A 15 3.19 3.39 6.95
C ASN A 15 4.34 3.61 7.96
N ARG A 16 4.77 2.53 8.63
CA ARG A 16 5.84 2.57 9.64
C ARG A 16 7.22 2.96 9.08
N SER A 17 7.44 2.89 7.77
CA SER A 17 8.72 3.28 7.16
C SER A 17 8.82 4.78 6.90
N ALA A 18 7.69 5.51 6.95
CA ALA A 18 7.70 6.97 6.83
C ALA A 18 8.26 7.60 8.12
N ARG A 19 9.45 8.19 8.03
CA ARG A 19 10.11 8.83 9.17
C ARG A 19 9.45 10.15 9.54
N THR A 20 9.35 10.44 10.84
CA THR A 20 8.77 11.68 11.38
C THR A 20 9.42 12.93 10.81
N ASP A 21 10.76 12.98 10.77
CA ASP A 21 11.56 14.13 10.30
C ASP A 21 11.37 14.43 8.81
N TRP A 22 10.96 13.42 8.04
CA TRP A 22 10.56 13.61 6.66
C TRP A 22 9.14 14.16 6.55
N LEU A 23 8.20 13.62 7.35
CA LEU A 23 6.80 14.06 7.37
C LEU A 23 6.63 15.50 7.88
N GLU A 24 7.50 15.95 8.79
CA GLU A 24 7.49 17.32 9.30
C GLU A 24 7.78 18.39 8.22
N ARG A 25 8.34 18.01 7.07
CA ARG A 25 8.62 18.94 5.96
C ARG A 25 7.37 19.36 5.20
N PHE A 26 6.26 18.64 5.38
CA PHE A 26 5.01 18.89 4.67
C PHE A 26 4.04 19.69 5.52
N ASP A 27 3.13 20.40 4.87
CA ASP A 27 2.05 21.12 5.53
C ASP A 27 0.90 20.17 5.92
N ALA A 28 -0.02 20.64 6.75
CA ALA A 28 -1.12 19.82 7.24
C ALA A 28 -2.05 19.35 6.10
N SER A 29 -2.19 20.13 5.02
CA SER A 29 -3.03 19.75 3.87
C SER A 29 -2.45 18.54 3.14
N ALA A 30 -1.16 18.59 2.79
CA ALA A 30 -0.49 17.48 2.12
C ALA A 30 -0.46 16.21 2.98
N LEU A 31 -0.23 16.35 4.29
CA LEU A 31 -0.27 15.22 5.22
C LEU A 31 -1.67 14.61 5.32
N GLY A 32 -2.72 15.43 5.28
CA GLY A 32 -4.11 14.96 5.22
C GLY A 32 -4.38 14.13 3.97
N GLN A 33 -4.03 14.67 2.80
CA GLN A 33 -4.19 13.97 1.51
C GLN A 33 -3.42 12.64 1.48
N TYR A 34 -2.20 12.63 2.03
CA TYR A 34 -1.40 11.40 2.09
C TYR A 34 -2.02 10.36 3.02
N LEU A 35 -2.53 10.76 4.19
CA LEU A 35 -3.22 9.86 5.11
C LEU A 35 -4.47 9.25 4.49
N ASP A 36 -5.26 10.04 3.75
CA ASP A 36 -6.44 9.53 3.05
C ASP A 36 -6.06 8.56 1.92
N HIS A 37 -4.98 8.84 1.19
CA HIS A 37 -4.45 7.90 0.20
C HIS A 37 -4.03 6.56 0.82
N LEU A 38 -3.36 6.59 1.98
CA LEU A 38 -2.97 5.36 2.71
C LEU A 38 -4.19 4.54 3.13
N ARG A 39 -5.26 5.20 3.59
CA ARG A 39 -6.51 4.53 3.98
C ARG A 39 -7.20 3.82 2.81
N LEU A 40 -7.17 4.43 1.63
CA LEU A 40 -7.76 3.84 0.41
C LEU A 40 -6.91 2.68 -0.12
N THR A 41 -5.59 2.78 -0.02
CA THR A 41 -4.67 1.80 -0.63
C THR A 41 -4.42 0.55 0.22
N ILE A 42 -4.69 0.61 1.54
CA ILE A 42 -4.51 -0.51 2.47
C ILE A 42 -5.67 -1.51 2.45
N GLN A 43 -6.82 -1.15 1.88
CA GLN A 43 -7.85 -2.15 1.60
C GLN A 43 -7.28 -3.20 0.64
N PRO A 44 -7.60 -4.50 0.81
CA PRO A 44 -7.22 -5.51 -0.17
C PRO A 44 -7.75 -5.05 -1.52
N ARG A 45 -6.83 -4.66 -2.43
CA ARG A 45 -7.18 -4.35 -3.80
C ARG A 45 -7.89 -5.58 -4.32
N GLY A 46 -9.18 -5.41 -4.65
CA GLY A 46 -10.08 -6.51 -4.96
C GLY A 46 -9.45 -7.53 -5.90
N SER A 47 -9.81 -8.80 -5.69
CA SER A 47 -9.26 -10.01 -6.32
C SER A 47 -7.77 -10.26 -6.04
N ARG A 48 -7.53 -11.15 -5.05
CA ARG A 48 -6.25 -11.85 -4.89
C ARG A 48 -6.10 -12.82 -6.05
N TRP A 49 -5.02 -12.72 -6.81
CA TRP A 49 -4.64 -13.77 -7.77
C TRP A 49 -4.38 -15.06 -6.99
N VAL A 50 -5.38 -15.94 -6.93
CA VAL A 50 -5.24 -17.26 -6.34
C VAL A 50 -4.80 -18.18 -7.47
N ARG A 51 -3.61 -18.75 -7.35
CA ARG A 51 -3.22 -19.86 -8.24
C ARG A 51 -4.13 -21.03 -7.93
N LEU A 52 -4.84 -21.52 -8.94
CA LEU A 52 -5.50 -22.82 -8.87
C LEU A 52 -4.37 -23.85 -8.74
N GLY A 53 -4.32 -24.57 -7.62
CA GLY A 53 -3.14 -25.31 -7.13
C GLY A 53 -2.47 -26.25 -8.13
N ASP A 54 -3.19 -26.66 -9.18
CA ASP A 54 -2.73 -27.66 -10.14
C ASP A 54 -2.16 -27.08 -11.46
N THR A 55 -2.06 -25.75 -11.60
CA THR A 55 -1.55 -25.14 -12.85
C THR A 55 -0.06 -24.83 -12.74
N ALA A 56 0.77 -25.58 -13.47
CA ALA A 56 2.19 -25.29 -13.61
C ALA A 56 2.43 -23.88 -14.17
N ALA A 57 3.42 -23.16 -13.64
CA ALA A 57 3.71 -21.78 -14.05
C ALA A 57 4.14 -21.64 -15.52
N ILE A 58 4.60 -22.74 -16.14
CA ILE A 58 5.09 -22.81 -17.51
C ILE A 58 4.64 -24.15 -18.08
N VAL A 59 3.99 -24.15 -19.24
CA VAL A 59 3.66 -25.35 -20.03
C VAL A 59 4.50 -25.32 -21.29
N THR A 60 5.32 -26.34 -21.52
CA THR A 60 6.06 -26.51 -22.78
C THR A 60 5.36 -27.55 -23.66
N ARG A 61 5.28 -27.30 -24.97
CA ARG A 61 4.77 -28.30 -25.93
C ARG A 61 5.79 -29.45 -26.02
N ARG A 62 5.32 -30.70 -25.99
CA ARG A 62 6.14 -31.83 -26.42
C ARG A 62 6.05 -31.96 -27.94
N PRO A 63 7.15 -32.31 -28.64
CA PRO A 63 7.08 -32.69 -30.04
C PRO A 63 6.27 -33.98 -30.20
N VAL A 64 5.61 -34.11 -31.35
CA VAL A 64 4.96 -35.35 -31.80
C VAL A 64 6.08 -36.27 -32.30
N ASP A 65 6.08 -37.52 -31.83
CA ASP A 65 6.98 -38.60 -32.28
C ASP A 65 6.66 -38.97 -33.74
#